data_AF-A0A0R2VHS1-F1
#
_entry.id   AF-A0A0R2VHS1-F1
#
_cell.length_a   1.000
_cell.length_b   1.000
_cell.length_c   1.000
_cell.angle_alpha   90.00
_cell.angle_beta   90.00
_cell.angle_gamma   90.00
#
_symmetry.space_group_name_H-M   'P 1'
#
loop_
_entity.id
_entity.type
_entity.pdbx_description
1 polymer ?
#
loop_
_entity_poly.entity_id
_entity_poly.type
_entity_poly.pdbx_seq_one_letter_code
_entity_poly.pdbx_strand_id
1 'polypeptide(L)'
;HLYWSARVAEADGDLYTATSTMNKAAKMVYLDWKSGVTADIQHRIIFEALSELLARYNDMQSAIQVALRQRTVFPDGDCSGVMTLLLSNRTSFLEGCNTDSIPLLFLTALDSLEKDCGNAVMAVKESIWKTCFFDNYRLTQQQKMDLLKGRGMERADVLAAAFLLQIERETKLYHSKGSVSGQIPNEAVESYMDLMAGTSGNASPISPLPKLRELAATGDYLGVARIYHALQSSGYAAKPMVLFGDSLQTVILQQLKKGGYDRTLYLVSLVLPHAAKQDREYSQIAGAYIATLLEKELYSEAGILLKQELAAHPDEQYIHELYQEWVVADYRANYLGSDDDHLYEWTGNVATCQAGDLPASSYDAVLQRLNYVRRLVGLPDSCEWNEEWNAACMEAALMMTAADDLDHHPDKSWPCYSASGAQAAGNSNLSLGYGGVDALMGQVYDYGGSNKAAGHRRWILNPYRRVFGMGSTPEAMALWVLGGNNSSWKAGTGYYHRGMPVAWPPEHYVPEELRGYRWSFSLEGADFQQSSVTVKRNGKAVDITVHEPDDGYGLNTLVWDVQDGQSSPENGVWEYTVEVRGVQIDGETRHFSYNVIFIPVDGL
;
A
#
# COMPACT_ATOMS: atom_id res chain seq x y z
N HIS A 1 62.55 -6.98 -19.60
CA HIS A 1 62.61 -6.12 -20.79
C HIS A 1 61.22 -5.60 -21.19
N LEU A 2 60.27 -6.47 -21.54
CA LEU A 2 58.91 -6.06 -21.96
C LEU A 2 58.19 -5.17 -20.95
N TYR A 3 58.25 -5.48 -19.65
CA TYR A 3 57.67 -4.64 -18.59
C TYR A 3 58.15 -3.18 -18.65
N TRP A 4 59.47 -2.95 -18.70
CA TRP A 4 60.04 -1.60 -18.78
C TRP A 4 59.68 -0.89 -20.08
N SER A 5 59.70 -1.60 -21.21
CA SER A 5 59.26 -1.04 -22.49
C SER A 5 57.79 -0.58 -22.44
N ALA A 6 56.93 -1.33 -21.76
CA ALA A 6 55.53 -0.95 -21.58
C ALA A 6 55.38 0.29 -20.66
N ARG A 7 56.19 0.39 -19.59
CA ARG A 7 56.20 1.56 -18.69
C ARG A 7 56.69 2.84 -19.36
N VAL A 8 57.64 2.74 -20.30
CA VAL A 8 58.07 3.89 -21.11
C VAL A 8 56.93 4.35 -22.01
N ALA A 9 56.31 3.44 -22.77
CA ALA A 9 55.15 3.77 -23.60
C ALA A 9 53.99 4.39 -22.79
N GLU A 10 53.76 3.89 -21.57
CA GLU A 10 52.77 4.45 -20.64
C GLU A 10 53.12 5.89 -20.22
N ALA A 11 54.39 6.15 -19.87
CA ALA A 11 54.85 7.50 -19.50
C ALA A 11 54.76 8.50 -20.66
N ASP A 12 54.90 8.00 -21.90
CA ASP A 12 54.74 8.77 -23.14
C ASP A 12 53.26 8.96 -23.54
N GLY A 13 52.31 8.40 -22.78
CA GLY A 13 50.88 8.48 -23.04
C GLY A 13 50.35 7.52 -24.11
N ASP A 14 51.19 6.63 -24.66
CA ASP A 14 50.79 5.60 -25.63
C ASP A 14 50.23 4.36 -24.90
N LEU A 15 48.99 4.49 -24.44
CA LEU A 15 48.28 3.44 -23.72
C LEU A 15 48.09 2.16 -24.56
N TYR A 16 47.95 2.28 -25.88
CA TYR A 16 47.78 1.10 -26.75
C TYR A 16 49.06 0.26 -26.77
N THR A 17 50.21 0.89 -27.04
CA THR A 17 51.51 0.21 -27.05
C THR A 17 51.87 -0.31 -25.66
N ALA A 18 51.60 0.46 -24.61
CA ALA A 18 51.79 0.03 -23.22
C ALA A 18 50.98 -1.24 -22.93
N THR A 19 49.67 -1.23 -23.21
CA THR A 19 48.77 -2.36 -22.97
C THR A 19 49.16 -3.59 -23.77
N SER A 20 49.41 -3.44 -25.08
CA SER A 20 49.80 -4.53 -25.97
C SER A 20 51.13 -5.17 -25.55
N THR A 21 52.10 -4.36 -25.15
CA THR A 21 53.42 -4.83 -24.70
C THR A 21 53.32 -5.51 -23.34
N MET A 22 52.53 -4.97 -22.41
CA MET A 22 52.31 -5.59 -21.10
C MET A 22 51.53 -6.91 -21.22
N ASN A 23 50.57 -7.01 -22.16
CA ASN A 23 49.85 -8.24 -22.44
C ASN A 23 50.78 -9.36 -22.93
N LYS A 24 51.76 -9.03 -23.80
CA LYS A 24 52.80 -10.00 -24.21
C LYS A 24 53.63 -10.47 -23.01
N ALA A 25 54.02 -9.57 -22.12
CA ALA A 25 54.76 -9.92 -20.91
C ALA A 25 53.96 -10.86 -19.99
N ALA A 26 52.71 -10.52 -19.68
CA ALA A 26 51.84 -11.35 -18.85
C ALA A 26 51.57 -12.73 -19.48
N LYS A 27 51.38 -12.78 -20.81
CA LYS A 27 51.21 -14.04 -21.54
C LYS A 27 52.42 -14.95 -21.41
N MET A 28 53.64 -14.42 -21.50
CA MET A 28 54.86 -15.21 -21.33
C MET A 28 54.92 -15.83 -19.93
N VAL A 29 54.72 -15.02 -18.89
CA VAL A 29 54.70 -15.51 -17.50
C VAL A 29 53.66 -16.62 -17.31
N TYR A 30 52.45 -16.42 -17.83
CA TYR A 30 51.37 -17.40 -17.70
C TYR A 30 51.70 -18.73 -18.39
N LEU A 31 52.30 -18.69 -19.58
CA LEU A 31 52.70 -19.90 -20.32
C LEU A 31 53.86 -20.63 -19.63
N ASP A 32 54.85 -19.90 -19.14
CA ASP A 32 55.98 -20.47 -18.39
C ASP A 32 55.48 -21.16 -17.11
N TRP A 33 54.61 -20.49 -16.35
CA TRP A 33 53.94 -21.09 -15.18
C TRP A 33 53.18 -22.36 -15.53
N LYS A 34 52.38 -22.34 -16.60
CA LYS A 34 51.62 -23.52 -17.06
C LYS A 34 52.53 -24.67 -17.48
N SER A 35 53.77 -24.39 -17.88
CA SER A 35 54.79 -25.39 -18.20
C SER A 35 55.57 -25.91 -16.98
N GLY A 36 55.22 -25.46 -15.77
CA GLY A 36 55.83 -25.90 -14.51
C GLY A 36 56.96 -25.02 -13.99
N VAL A 37 57.20 -23.86 -14.62
CA VAL A 37 58.19 -22.89 -14.12
C VAL A 37 57.60 -22.14 -12.93
N THR A 38 58.31 -22.10 -11.80
CA THR A 38 57.88 -21.31 -10.64
C THR A 38 57.91 -19.82 -10.98
N ALA A 39 56.75 -19.17 -10.95
CA ALA A 39 56.66 -17.72 -11.09
C ALA A 39 57.04 -17.05 -9.76
N ASP A 40 57.93 -16.05 -9.80
CA ASP A 40 58.29 -15.27 -8.61
C ASP A 40 57.31 -14.12 -8.33
N ILE A 41 57.40 -13.53 -7.13
CA ILE A 41 56.52 -12.43 -6.72
C ILE A 41 56.72 -11.13 -7.51
N GLN A 42 57.86 -10.93 -8.19
CA GLN A 42 58.09 -9.76 -9.06
C GLN A 42 57.25 -9.85 -10.34
N HIS A 43 56.98 -11.06 -10.83
CA HIS A 43 56.09 -11.26 -11.97
C HIS A 43 54.63 -10.86 -11.68
N ARG A 44 54.23 -10.81 -10.41
CA ARG A 44 52.91 -10.32 -9.98
C ARG A 44 52.62 -8.90 -10.49
N ILE A 45 53.63 -8.03 -10.42
CA ILE A 45 53.54 -6.62 -10.82
C ILE A 45 53.16 -6.47 -12.30
N ILE A 46 53.53 -7.45 -13.14
CA ILE A 46 53.21 -7.43 -14.59
C ILE A 46 51.71 -7.59 -14.81
N PHE A 47 51.06 -8.49 -14.08
CA PHE A 47 49.61 -8.68 -14.19
C PHE A 47 48.84 -7.50 -13.60
N GLU A 48 49.29 -6.95 -12.46
CA GLU A 48 48.68 -5.76 -11.86
C GLU A 48 48.74 -4.58 -12.82
N ALA A 49 49.92 -4.28 -13.35
CA ALA A 49 50.11 -3.19 -14.30
C ALA A 49 49.28 -3.38 -15.58
N LEU A 50 49.17 -4.62 -16.09
CA LEU A 50 48.30 -4.91 -17.22
C LEU A 50 46.83 -4.68 -16.90
N SER A 51 46.35 -5.14 -15.74
CA SER A 51 44.96 -4.95 -15.32
C SER A 51 44.60 -3.47 -15.18
N GLU A 52 45.50 -2.65 -14.61
CA GLU A 52 45.32 -1.20 -14.50
C GLU A 52 45.36 -0.48 -15.85
N LEU A 53 46.23 -0.92 -16.76
CA LEU A 53 46.28 -0.40 -18.14
C LEU A 53 44.97 -0.70 -18.88
N LEU A 54 44.47 -1.93 -18.80
CA LEU A 54 43.21 -2.35 -19.41
C LEU A 54 42.01 -1.57 -18.83
N ALA A 55 41.97 -1.39 -17.51
CA ALA A 55 40.93 -0.59 -16.86
C ALA A 55 40.95 0.87 -17.34
N ARG A 56 42.13 1.50 -17.45
CA ARG A 56 42.28 2.86 -18.01
C ARG A 56 41.97 2.93 -19.51
N TYR A 57 42.11 1.82 -20.22
CA TYR A 57 41.72 1.67 -21.62
C TYR A 57 40.23 1.35 -21.80
N ASN A 58 39.44 1.40 -20.72
CA ASN A 58 38.01 1.09 -20.70
C ASN A 58 37.67 -0.36 -21.11
N ASP A 59 38.62 -1.29 -20.94
CA ASP A 59 38.42 -2.74 -21.12
C ASP A 59 38.42 -3.43 -19.75
N MET A 60 37.39 -3.14 -18.97
CA MET A 60 37.26 -3.66 -17.60
C MET A 60 37.05 -5.18 -17.58
N GLN A 61 36.39 -5.75 -18.59
CA GLN A 61 36.22 -7.19 -18.72
C GLN A 61 37.57 -7.89 -18.81
N SER A 62 38.48 -7.43 -19.70
CA SER A 62 39.82 -7.99 -19.78
C SER A 62 40.65 -7.70 -18.53
N ALA A 63 40.50 -6.52 -17.92
CA ALA A 63 41.20 -6.16 -16.68
C ALA A 63 40.90 -7.16 -15.54
N ILE A 64 39.62 -7.50 -15.35
CA ILE A 64 39.17 -8.48 -14.35
C ILE A 64 39.73 -9.87 -14.70
N GLN A 65 39.67 -10.29 -15.96
CA GLN A 65 40.21 -11.59 -16.40
C GLN A 65 41.72 -11.71 -16.14
N VAL A 66 42.47 -10.63 -16.34
CA VAL A 66 43.90 -10.57 -16.02
C VAL A 66 44.13 -10.66 -14.52
N ALA A 67 43.35 -9.94 -13.70
CA ALA A 67 43.43 -10.03 -12.25
C ALA A 67 43.11 -11.44 -11.72
N LEU A 68 42.13 -12.13 -12.30
CA LEU A 68 41.81 -13.52 -11.94
C LEU A 68 42.91 -14.50 -12.33
N ARG A 69 43.52 -14.32 -13.52
CA ARG A 69 44.69 -15.11 -13.94
C ARG A 69 45.88 -14.88 -13.02
N GLN A 70 46.13 -13.64 -12.62
CA GLN A 70 47.16 -13.33 -11.62
C GLN A 70 46.95 -14.16 -10.36
N ARG A 71 45.73 -14.23 -9.82
CA ARG A 71 45.44 -15.01 -8.61
C ARG A 71 45.63 -16.51 -8.80
N THR A 72 45.34 -17.00 -10.01
CA THR A 72 45.59 -18.40 -10.36
C THR A 72 47.09 -18.74 -10.30
N VAL A 73 47.94 -17.80 -10.73
CA VAL A 73 49.40 -17.93 -10.71
C VAL A 73 49.98 -17.65 -9.31
N PHE A 74 49.38 -16.71 -8.57
CA PHE A 74 49.85 -16.20 -7.28
C PHE A 74 48.70 -16.22 -6.23
N PRO A 75 48.44 -17.37 -5.59
CA PRO A 75 47.31 -17.53 -4.68
C PRO A 75 47.44 -16.77 -3.34
N ASP A 76 48.67 -16.52 -2.85
CA ASP A 76 48.93 -15.97 -1.50
C ASP A 76 49.04 -14.42 -1.44
N GLY A 77 48.52 -13.71 -2.43
CA GLY A 77 48.71 -12.25 -2.55
C GLY A 77 47.44 -11.41 -2.33
N ASP A 78 47.56 -10.21 -1.74
CA ASP A 78 46.46 -9.24 -1.55
C ASP A 78 45.59 -9.01 -2.81
N CYS A 79 44.32 -8.63 -2.62
CA CYS A 79 43.43 -8.22 -3.71
C CYS A 79 44.07 -7.11 -4.58
N SER A 80 44.10 -7.28 -5.90
CA SER A 80 44.60 -6.24 -6.81
C SER A 80 43.71 -4.99 -6.77
N GLY A 81 44.27 -3.82 -7.10
CA GLY A 81 43.52 -2.56 -7.10
C GLY A 81 42.24 -2.59 -7.95
N VAL A 82 42.27 -3.28 -9.10
CA VAL A 82 41.12 -3.50 -9.98
C VAL A 82 40.01 -4.30 -9.28
N MET A 83 40.36 -5.30 -8.49
CA MET A 83 39.40 -6.12 -7.74
C MET A 83 38.77 -5.32 -6.59
N THR A 84 39.54 -4.45 -5.93
CA THR A 84 39.02 -3.52 -4.92
C THR A 84 38.08 -2.48 -5.54
N LEU A 85 38.40 -1.96 -6.73
CA LEU A 85 37.52 -1.05 -7.48
C LEU A 85 36.21 -1.74 -7.88
N LEU A 86 36.28 -3.00 -8.32
CA LEU A 86 35.10 -3.83 -8.63
C LEU A 86 34.17 -3.97 -7.40
N LEU A 87 34.74 -4.13 -6.21
CA LEU A 87 34.00 -4.21 -4.93
C LEU A 87 33.41 -2.87 -4.46
N SER A 88 33.86 -1.74 -5.01
CA SER A 88 33.36 -0.41 -4.62
C SER A 88 31.93 -0.11 -5.08
N ASN A 89 31.33 -1.01 -5.88
CA ASN A 89 29.93 -0.95 -6.31
C ASN A 89 29.54 0.36 -7.02
N ARG A 90 30.51 1.04 -7.66
CA ARG A 90 30.24 2.24 -8.48
C ARG A 90 29.95 1.84 -9.91
N THR A 91 28.79 2.27 -10.39
CA THR A 91 28.26 2.01 -11.75
C THR A 91 29.14 2.56 -12.86
N SER A 92 29.95 3.58 -12.59
CA SER A 92 30.92 4.15 -13.54
C SER A 92 32.02 3.16 -13.95
N PHE A 93 32.26 2.09 -13.19
CA PHE A 93 33.27 1.09 -13.52
C PHE A 93 32.77 -0.02 -14.45
N LEU A 94 31.47 -0.06 -14.71
CA LEU A 94 30.84 -1.05 -15.60
C LEU A 94 30.69 -0.53 -17.03
N GLU A 95 31.07 0.73 -17.28
CA GLU A 95 31.04 1.35 -18.60
C GLU A 95 31.99 0.62 -19.56
N GLY A 96 31.47 0.13 -20.69
CA GLY A 96 32.24 -0.68 -21.65
C GLY A 96 32.21 -2.20 -21.43
N CYS A 97 31.69 -2.69 -20.30
CA CYS A 97 31.38 -4.10 -20.13
C CYS A 97 30.13 -4.47 -20.94
N ASN A 98 30.12 -5.66 -21.55
CA ASN A 98 28.87 -6.23 -22.04
C ASN A 98 27.98 -6.57 -20.83
N THR A 99 26.80 -5.96 -20.75
CA THR A 99 25.85 -6.12 -19.64
C THR A 99 25.64 -7.58 -19.24
N ASP A 100 25.56 -8.48 -20.22
CA ASP A 100 25.27 -9.90 -20.05
C ASP A 100 26.40 -10.66 -19.36
N SER A 101 27.64 -10.16 -19.46
CA SER A 101 28.81 -10.80 -18.86
C SER A 101 29.08 -10.31 -17.43
N ILE A 102 28.50 -9.18 -17.02
CA ILE A 102 28.80 -8.55 -15.72
C ILE A 102 28.52 -9.50 -14.55
N PRO A 103 27.33 -10.13 -14.40
CA PRO A 103 27.07 -10.99 -13.25
C PRO A 103 27.99 -12.21 -13.23
N LEU A 104 28.29 -12.78 -14.39
CA LEU A 104 29.20 -13.92 -14.51
C LEU A 104 30.63 -13.56 -14.10
N LEU A 105 31.09 -12.34 -14.42
CA LEU A 105 32.38 -11.82 -13.98
C LEU A 105 32.44 -11.70 -12.45
N PHE A 106 31.41 -11.13 -11.83
CA PHE A 106 31.32 -11.01 -10.37
C PHE A 106 31.27 -12.38 -9.69
N LEU A 107 30.50 -13.33 -10.21
CA LEU A 107 30.45 -14.70 -9.68
C LEU A 107 31.79 -15.42 -9.83
N THR A 108 32.47 -15.26 -10.97
CA THR A 108 33.79 -15.86 -11.20
C THR A 108 34.85 -15.27 -10.27
N ALA A 109 34.72 -13.99 -9.93
CA ALA A 109 35.61 -13.29 -9.02
C ALA A 109 35.41 -13.67 -7.55
N LEU A 110 34.23 -14.14 -7.17
CA LEU A 110 33.86 -14.30 -5.77
C LEU A 110 34.74 -15.28 -4.99
N ASP A 111 35.08 -16.44 -5.56
CA ASP A 111 35.95 -17.45 -4.91
C ASP A 111 37.34 -16.89 -4.58
N SER A 112 37.81 -15.97 -5.42
CA SER A 112 39.04 -15.24 -5.19
C SER A 112 38.85 -14.17 -4.12
N LEU A 113 37.74 -13.43 -4.13
CA LEU A 113 37.54 -12.28 -3.25
C LEU A 113 37.24 -12.67 -1.79
N GLU A 114 36.56 -13.80 -1.54
CA GLU A 114 36.19 -14.25 -0.19
C GLU A 114 37.39 -14.47 0.74
N LYS A 115 38.56 -14.82 0.19
CA LYS A 115 39.76 -15.14 0.99
C LYS A 115 40.48 -13.91 1.54
N ASP A 116 40.39 -12.76 0.84
CA ASP A 116 41.31 -11.63 1.07
C ASP A 116 40.61 -10.27 1.15
N CYS A 117 39.34 -10.20 0.73
CA CYS A 117 38.56 -8.97 0.71
C CYS A 117 37.30 -9.15 1.59
N GLY A 118 37.36 -8.69 2.84
CA GLY A 118 36.20 -8.68 3.73
C GLY A 118 34.99 -7.98 3.10
N ASN A 119 33.79 -8.57 3.23
CA ASN A 119 32.51 -8.15 2.62
C ASN A 119 32.34 -8.38 1.10
N ALA A 120 33.21 -9.17 0.44
CA ALA A 120 33.10 -9.49 -0.98
C ALA A 120 31.73 -10.04 -1.43
N VAL A 121 31.15 -10.95 -0.64
CA VAL A 121 29.84 -11.56 -0.92
C VAL A 121 28.73 -10.51 -1.00
N MET A 122 28.73 -9.53 -0.11
CA MET A 122 27.71 -8.47 -0.09
C MET A 122 27.82 -7.56 -1.31
N ALA A 123 29.04 -7.17 -1.68
CA ALA A 123 29.27 -6.33 -2.86
C ALA A 123 28.91 -7.04 -4.17
N VAL A 124 29.21 -8.34 -4.27
CA VAL A 124 28.83 -9.18 -5.41
C VAL A 124 27.30 -9.32 -5.49
N LYS A 125 26.64 -9.63 -4.37
CA LYS A 125 25.17 -9.70 -4.28
C LYS A 125 24.51 -8.40 -4.76
N GLU A 126 24.95 -7.25 -4.26
CA GLU A 126 24.41 -5.94 -4.64
C GLU A 126 24.66 -5.61 -6.12
N SER A 127 25.80 -6.04 -6.67
CA SER A 127 26.13 -5.80 -8.08
C SER A 127 25.28 -6.67 -9.03
N ILE A 128 25.07 -7.94 -8.66
CA ILE A 128 24.15 -8.85 -9.37
C ILE A 128 22.71 -8.32 -9.28
N TRP A 129 22.29 -7.86 -8.11
CA TRP A 129 20.99 -7.25 -7.92
C TRP A 129 20.77 -6.04 -8.85
N LYS A 130 21.74 -5.11 -8.91
CA LYS A 130 21.67 -3.93 -9.79
C LYS A 130 21.55 -4.30 -11.26
N THR A 131 22.41 -5.21 -11.73
CA THR A 131 22.43 -5.66 -13.13
C THR A 131 21.17 -6.47 -13.49
N CYS A 132 20.57 -7.19 -12.56
CA CYS A 132 19.35 -7.91 -12.86
C CYS A 132 18.10 -7.01 -12.96
N PHE A 133 18.04 -5.87 -12.26
CA PHE A 133 16.75 -5.16 -12.07
C PHE A 133 16.77 -3.66 -12.39
N PHE A 134 17.91 -3.02 -12.63
CA PHE A 134 18.00 -1.55 -12.80
C PHE A 134 18.47 -1.12 -14.17
N ASP A 135 17.81 -0.11 -14.73
CA ASP A 135 17.81 0.23 -16.16
C ASP A 135 19.19 0.40 -16.82
N ASN A 136 20.19 0.91 -16.10
CA ASN A 136 21.52 1.13 -16.68
C ASN A 136 22.23 -0.18 -17.08
N TYR A 137 21.85 -1.30 -16.47
CA TYR A 137 22.46 -2.60 -16.71
C TYR A 137 21.45 -3.75 -16.66
N ARG A 138 20.15 -3.45 -16.84
CA ARG A 138 19.06 -4.41 -16.62
C ARG A 138 19.13 -5.55 -17.63
N LEU A 139 19.27 -6.77 -17.13
CA LEU A 139 19.15 -7.97 -17.93
C LEU A 139 17.69 -8.23 -18.35
N THR A 140 17.52 -8.72 -19.57
CA THR A 140 16.29 -9.34 -20.05
C THR A 140 16.04 -10.66 -19.32
N GLN A 141 14.80 -11.14 -19.38
CA GLN A 141 14.44 -12.44 -18.80
C GLN A 141 15.25 -13.60 -19.40
N GLN A 142 15.48 -13.58 -20.71
CA GLN A 142 16.31 -14.61 -21.36
C GLN A 142 17.75 -14.60 -20.84
N GLN A 143 18.34 -13.42 -20.65
CA GLN A 143 19.69 -13.29 -20.09
C GLN A 143 19.77 -13.77 -18.64
N LYS A 144 18.71 -13.56 -17.83
CA LYS A 144 18.63 -14.13 -16.48
C LYS A 144 18.55 -15.65 -16.52
N MET A 145 17.76 -16.22 -17.42
CA MET A 145 17.72 -17.68 -17.64
C MET A 145 19.06 -18.25 -18.11
N ASP A 146 19.85 -17.48 -18.86
CA ASP A 146 21.19 -17.87 -19.25
C ASP A 146 22.19 -17.78 -18.09
N LEU A 147 22.01 -16.85 -17.13
CA LEU A 147 22.74 -16.87 -15.86
C LEU A 147 22.44 -18.10 -15.03
N LEU A 148 21.25 -18.71 -15.15
CA LEU A 148 20.89 -19.96 -14.47
C LEU A 148 21.56 -21.21 -15.10
N LYS A 149 22.72 -21.04 -15.74
CA LYS A 149 23.53 -22.11 -16.35
C LYS A 149 24.99 -21.95 -15.93
N GLY A 150 25.75 -23.05 -15.99
CA GLY A 150 27.21 -23.03 -15.72
C GLY A 150 27.57 -22.43 -14.36
N ARG A 151 28.47 -21.44 -14.34
CA ARG A 151 28.97 -20.79 -13.11
C ARG A 151 27.86 -20.11 -12.28
N GLY A 152 26.75 -19.69 -12.88
CA GLY A 152 25.65 -19.15 -12.11
C GLY A 152 24.94 -20.19 -11.24
N MET A 153 24.84 -21.43 -11.73
CA MET A 153 24.33 -22.55 -10.93
C MET A 153 25.34 -23.06 -9.90
N GLU A 154 26.64 -22.88 -10.13
CA GLU A 154 27.67 -23.18 -9.11
C GLU A 154 27.58 -22.24 -7.90
N ARG A 155 27.12 -21.00 -8.11
CA ARG A 155 26.95 -19.96 -7.08
C ARG A 155 25.50 -19.49 -6.96
N ALA A 156 24.60 -20.46 -7.05
CA ALA A 156 23.17 -20.24 -7.06
C ALA A 156 22.66 -19.63 -5.73
N ASP A 157 23.40 -19.82 -4.63
CA ASP A 157 23.21 -19.16 -3.34
C ASP A 157 23.28 -17.63 -3.45
N VAL A 158 24.22 -17.11 -4.24
CA VAL A 158 24.43 -15.67 -4.43
C VAL A 158 23.34 -15.06 -5.32
N LEU A 159 22.97 -15.78 -6.38
CA LEU A 159 21.84 -15.39 -7.25
C LEU A 159 20.53 -15.34 -6.45
N ALA A 160 20.26 -16.38 -5.66
CA ALA A 160 19.11 -16.44 -4.77
C ALA A 160 19.10 -15.24 -3.81
N ALA A 161 20.23 -14.91 -3.19
CA ALA A 161 20.32 -13.77 -2.29
C ALA A 161 20.02 -12.43 -3.00
N ALA A 162 20.48 -12.25 -4.24
CA ALA A 162 20.22 -11.04 -5.02
C ALA A 162 18.74 -10.91 -5.43
N PHE A 163 18.10 -12.01 -5.84
CA PHE A 163 16.67 -12.01 -6.19
C PHE A 163 15.79 -11.80 -4.95
N LEU A 164 16.09 -12.49 -3.84
CA LEU A 164 15.39 -12.30 -2.56
C LEU A 164 15.55 -10.87 -2.02
N LEU A 165 16.69 -10.21 -2.27
CA LEU A 165 16.88 -8.80 -1.91
C LEU A 165 15.95 -7.87 -2.70
N GLN A 166 15.74 -8.12 -3.99
CA GLN A 166 14.78 -7.36 -4.78
C GLN A 166 13.35 -7.60 -4.26
N ILE A 167 13.01 -8.85 -3.95
CA ILE A 167 11.71 -9.21 -3.37
C ILE A 167 11.50 -8.49 -2.03
N GLU A 168 12.48 -8.53 -1.12
CA GLU A 168 12.46 -7.86 0.18
C GLU A 168 12.26 -6.34 0.06
N ARG A 169 12.96 -5.69 -0.88
CA ARG A 169 12.95 -4.23 -1.05
C ARG A 169 11.68 -3.70 -1.72
N GLU A 170 11.21 -4.37 -2.77
CA GLU A 170 10.10 -3.88 -3.60
C GLU A 170 8.73 -4.43 -3.21
N THR A 171 8.67 -5.52 -2.44
CA THR A 171 7.38 -6.02 -1.97
C THR A 171 6.79 -5.06 -0.95
N LYS A 172 5.57 -4.60 -1.25
CA LYS A 172 4.77 -3.80 -0.33
C LYS A 172 3.60 -4.64 0.15
N LEU A 173 3.41 -4.70 1.45
CA LEU A 173 2.29 -5.38 2.08
C LEU A 173 1.23 -4.36 2.44
N TYR A 174 -0.01 -4.73 2.17
CA TYR A 174 -1.21 -3.96 2.50
C TYR A 174 -2.15 -4.88 3.26
N HIS A 175 -2.89 -4.32 4.21
CA HIS A 175 -3.86 -5.07 4.97
C HIS A 175 -5.24 -4.50 4.75
N SER A 176 -6.15 -5.35 4.30
CA SER A 176 -7.54 -5.00 3.98
C SER A 176 -8.44 -6.19 4.30
N LYS A 177 -9.51 -5.97 5.06
CA LYS A 177 -10.47 -7.01 5.46
C LYS A 177 -9.78 -8.30 5.97
N GLY A 178 -8.90 -8.19 6.96
CA GLY A 178 -8.27 -9.37 7.57
C GLY A 178 -7.33 -10.16 6.65
N SER A 179 -7.11 -9.67 5.42
CA SER A 179 -6.27 -10.30 4.42
C SER A 179 -5.09 -9.40 4.09
N VAL A 180 -3.92 -10.01 3.94
CA VAL A 180 -2.74 -9.31 3.46
C VAL A 180 -2.70 -9.42 1.94
N SER A 181 -2.79 -8.29 1.27
CA SER A 181 -2.50 -8.16 -0.15
C SER A 181 -1.11 -7.53 -0.32
N GLY A 182 -0.57 -7.57 -1.52
CA GLY A 182 0.74 -6.98 -1.74
C GLY A 182 1.04 -6.69 -3.19
N GLN A 183 1.77 -5.59 -3.40
CA GLN A 183 2.46 -5.36 -4.66
C GLN A 183 3.76 -6.14 -4.61
N ILE A 184 3.96 -7.08 -5.54
CA ILE A 184 5.13 -7.94 -5.60
C ILE A 184 5.95 -7.65 -6.87
N PRO A 185 7.28 -7.76 -6.82
CA PRO A 185 8.12 -7.62 -8.00
C PRO A 185 8.10 -8.93 -8.82
N ASN A 186 7.08 -9.12 -9.66
CA ASN A 186 6.83 -10.36 -10.43
C ASN A 186 8.09 -10.91 -11.10
N GLU A 187 8.84 -10.07 -11.81
CA GLU A 187 10.07 -10.48 -12.51
C GLU A 187 11.14 -11.06 -11.57
N ALA A 188 11.27 -10.52 -10.35
CA ALA A 188 12.22 -11.05 -9.37
C ALA A 188 11.72 -12.35 -8.73
N VAL A 189 10.40 -12.45 -8.50
CA VAL A 189 9.76 -13.67 -8.00
C VAL A 189 9.89 -14.79 -9.02
N GLU A 190 9.55 -14.54 -10.29
CA GLU A 190 9.74 -15.48 -11.41
C GLU A 190 11.18 -15.96 -11.51
N SER A 191 12.16 -15.03 -11.52
CA SER A 191 13.58 -15.38 -11.58
C SER A 191 14.03 -16.27 -10.41
N TYR A 192 13.49 -16.04 -9.20
CA TYR A 192 13.76 -16.86 -8.03
C TYR A 192 13.08 -18.23 -8.10
N MET A 193 11.83 -18.29 -8.57
CA MET A 193 11.09 -19.54 -8.77
C MET A 193 11.75 -20.41 -9.86
N ASP A 194 12.23 -19.80 -10.94
CA ASP A 194 12.99 -20.47 -12.00
C ASP A 194 14.32 -21.00 -11.48
N LEU A 195 15.01 -20.24 -10.62
CA LEU A 195 16.22 -20.72 -9.94
C LEU A 195 15.93 -21.92 -9.02
N MET A 196 14.78 -21.94 -8.33
CA MET A 196 14.35 -23.07 -7.52
C MET A 196 13.95 -24.30 -8.37
N ALA A 197 13.37 -24.09 -9.55
CA ALA A 197 12.96 -25.15 -10.47
C ALA A 197 14.12 -25.68 -11.33
N GLY A 198 15.09 -24.83 -11.64
CA GLY A 198 16.21 -25.05 -12.56
C GLY A 198 17.38 -25.86 -12.01
N THR A 199 17.25 -26.50 -10.84
CA THR A 199 18.27 -27.45 -10.35
C THR A 199 18.23 -28.75 -11.17
N SER A 200 18.79 -28.71 -12.38
CA SER A 200 19.02 -29.92 -13.17
C SER A 200 19.96 -30.88 -12.42
N GLY A 201 19.53 -32.13 -12.26
CA GLY A 201 20.36 -33.28 -11.89
C GLY A 201 21.18 -33.15 -10.60
N ASN A 202 20.55 -33.45 -9.46
CA ASN A 202 21.15 -33.70 -8.12
C ASN A 202 21.40 -32.51 -7.18
N ALA A 203 21.08 -31.27 -7.54
CA ALA A 203 21.12 -30.14 -6.59
C ALA A 203 19.77 -29.94 -5.88
N SER A 204 19.77 -29.83 -4.55
CA SER A 204 18.59 -29.49 -3.76
C SER A 204 18.05 -28.10 -4.17
N PRO A 205 16.72 -27.89 -4.23
CA PRO A 205 16.14 -26.57 -4.45
C PRO A 205 16.71 -25.55 -3.45
N ILE A 206 17.02 -24.33 -3.92
CA ILE A 206 17.65 -23.31 -3.09
C ILE A 206 16.62 -22.74 -2.13
N SER A 207 16.75 -23.12 -0.86
CA SER A 207 15.82 -22.67 0.16
C SER A 207 15.95 -21.16 0.45
N PRO A 208 14.84 -20.44 0.66
CA PRO A 208 14.88 -19.05 1.15
C PRO A 208 15.25 -18.97 2.64
N LEU A 209 15.22 -20.10 3.37
CA LEU A 209 15.40 -20.15 4.82
C LEU A 209 16.66 -19.45 5.34
N PRO A 210 17.85 -19.52 4.71
CA PRO A 210 19.03 -18.79 5.19
C PRO A 210 18.80 -17.28 5.27
N LYS A 211 18.21 -16.67 4.23
CA LYS A 211 17.91 -15.24 4.20
C LYS A 211 16.81 -14.87 5.20
N LEU A 212 15.78 -15.71 5.31
CA LEU A 212 14.71 -15.50 6.30
C LEU A 212 15.24 -15.55 7.73
N ARG A 213 16.19 -16.44 8.03
CA ARG A 213 16.86 -16.52 9.34
C ARG A 213 17.77 -15.33 9.60
N GLU A 214 18.51 -14.86 8.59
CA GLU A 214 19.32 -13.64 8.67
C GLU A 214 18.46 -12.44 9.09
N LEU A 215 17.36 -12.21 8.36
CA LEU A 215 16.43 -11.11 8.64
C LEU A 215 15.81 -11.23 10.04
N ALA A 216 15.34 -12.42 10.40
CA ALA A 216 14.72 -12.63 11.71
C ALA A 216 15.72 -12.49 12.87
N ALA A 217 16.99 -12.85 12.66
CA ALA A 217 18.05 -12.69 13.67
C ALA A 217 18.39 -11.21 13.91
N THR A 218 18.19 -10.34 12.93
CA THR A 218 18.34 -8.88 13.08
C THR A 218 17.05 -8.17 13.49
N GLY A 219 15.95 -8.92 13.72
CA GLY A 219 14.65 -8.36 14.07
C GLY A 219 13.85 -7.79 12.90
N ASP A 220 14.28 -8.01 11.65
CA ASP A 220 13.57 -7.56 10.46
C ASP A 220 12.46 -8.55 10.06
N TYR A 221 11.41 -8.59 10.87
CA TYR A 221 10.27 -9.47 10.65
C TYR A 221 9.40 -9.02 9.46
N LEU A 222 9.39 -7.73 9.13
CA LEU A 222 8.68 -7.22 7.96
C LEU A 222 9.34 -7.70 6.66
N GLY A 223 10.67 -7.70 6.59
CA GLY A 223 11.42 -8.30 5.49
C GLY A 223 11.10 -9.79 5.31
N VAL A 224 10.97 -10.53 6.41
CA VAL A 224 10.51 -11.93 6.38
C VAL A 224 9.11 -12.05 5.77
N ALA A 225 8.14 -11.26 6.25
CA ALA A 225 6.77 -11.29 5.73
C ALA A 225 6.70 -10.92 4.24
N ARG A 226 7.47 -9.92 3.80
CA ARG A 226 7.54 -9.51 2.39
C ARG A 226 7.97 -10.66 1.48
N ILE A 227 9.05 -11.35 1.85
CA ILE A 227 9.53 -12.51 1.09
C ILE A 227 8.48 -13.63 1.13
N TYR A 228 7.91 -13.93 2.30
CA TYR A 228 6.89 -14.97 2.44
C TYR A 228 5.70 -14.73 1.52
N HIS A 229 5.10 -13.54 1.63
CA HIS A 229 3.92 -13.15 0.87
C HIS A 229 4.16 -13.24 -0.64
N ALA A 230 5.30 -12.71 -1.11
CA ALA A 230 5.64 -12.71 -2.52
C ALA A 230 5.81 -14.14 -3.07
N LEU A 231 6.49 -15.02 -2.34
CA LEU A 231 6.70 -16.39 -2.78
C LEU A 231 5.40 -17.21 -2.71
N GLN A 232 4.59 -17.06 -1.65
CA GLN A 232 3.30 -17.74 -1.52
C GLN A 232 2.33 -17.34 -2.64
N SER A 233 2.31 -16.05 -2.99
CA SER A 233 1.50 -15.52 -4.10
C SER A 233 1.85 -16.16 -5.45
N SER A 234 3.03 -16.78 -5.56
CA SER A 234 3.50 -17.50 -6.76
C SER A 234 3.52 -19.03 -6.59
N GLY A 235 2.80 -19.56 -5.59
CA GLY A 235 2.62 -21.01 -5.39
C GLY A 235 3.70 -21.71 -4.57
N TYR A 236 4.63 -20.98 -3.94
CA TYR A 236 5.59 -21.57 -3.02
C TYR A 236 4.90 -22.05 -1.73
N ALA A 237 4.97 -23.35 -1.46
CA ALA A 237 4.45 -23.96 -0.24
C ALA A 237 5.35 -23.63 0.96
N ALA A 238 5.11 -22.47 1.57
CA ALA A 238 5.95 -21.98 2.66
C ALA A 238 5.77 -22.82 3.94
N LYS A 239 6.90 -23.24 4.53
CA LYS A 239 6.93 -24.09 5.74
C LYS A 239 7.17 -23.24 6.98
N PRO A 240 6.56 -23.55 8.14
CA PRO A 240 6.85 -22.85 9.39
C PRO A 240 8.35 -22.79 9.68
N MET A 241 8.85 -21.61 10.06
CA MET A 241 10.26 -21.38 10.35
C MET A 241 10.54 -21.52 11.84
N VAL A 242 11.64 -22.18 12.20
CA VAL A 242 12.13 -22.28 13.58
C VAL A 242 13.37 -21.39 13.76
N LEU A 243 13.34 -20.56 14.80
CA LEU A 243 14.42 -19.68 15.26
C LEU A 243 14.72 -19.98 16.72
N PHE A 244 15.98 -20.31 17.03
CA PHE A 244 16.43 -20.54 18.41
C PHE A 244 15.62 -21.59 19.21
N GLY A 245 15.01 -22.56 18.53
CA GLY A 245 14.22 -23.63 19.15
C GLY A 245 12.70 -23.37 19.17
N ASP A 246 12.27 -22.14 18.90
CA ASP A 246 10.86 -21.75 18.82
C ASP A 246 10.44 -21.47 17.37
N SER A 247 9.15 -21.62 17.06
CA SER A 247 8.64 -21.14 15.78
C SER A 247 8.74 -19.60 15.71
N LEU A 248 9.00 -19.02 14.54
CA LEU A 248 9.03 -17.56 14.36
C LEU A 248 7.71 -16.93 14.86
N GLN A 249 6.60 -17.62 14.64
CA GLN A 249 5.28 -17.25 15.11
C GLN A 249 5.24 -17.17 16.64
N THR A 250 5.79 -18.17 17.34
CA THR A 250 5.95 -18.14 18.80
C THR A 250 6.78 -16.93 19.25
N VAL A 251 7.89 -16.64 18.55
CA VAL A 251 8.76 -15.48 18.86
C VAL A 251 8.00 -14.17 18.71
N ILE A 252 7.26 -13.99 17.61
CA ILE A 252 6.44 -12.79 17.36
C ILE A 252 5.35 -12.65 18.43
N LEU A 253 4.66 -13.75 18.75
CA LEU A 253 3.62 -13.74 19.77
C LEU A 253 4.17 -13.36 21.15
N GLN A 254 5.33 -13.89 21.53
CA GLN A 254 5.99 -13.51 22.79
C GLN A 254 6.36 -12.02 22.82
N GLN A 255 6.80 -11.45 21.69
CA GLN A 255 7.10 -10.02 21.58
C GLN A 255 5.84 -9.17 21.72
N LEU A 256 4.75 -9.51 21.02
CA LEU A 256 3.46 -8.83 21.14
C LEU A 256 2.91 -8.90 22.58
N LYS A 257 3.02 -10.06 23.24
CA LYS A 257 2.62 -10.21 24.66
C LYS A 257 3.45 -9.33 25.62
N LYS A 258 4.73 -9.10 25.31
CA LYS A 258 5.64 -8.32 26.18
C LYS A 258 5.58 -6.81 25.91
N GLY A 259 5.46 -6.42 24.64
CA GLY A 259 5.51 -5.03 24.18
C GLY A 259 4.14 -4.38 23.98
N GLY A 260 3.06 -5.16 23.96
CA GLY A 260 1.73 -4.70 23.54
C GLY A 260 1.55 -4.83 22.02
N TYR A 261 0.48 -4.24 21.50
CA TYR A 261 0.17 -4.28 20.08
C TYR A 261 1.18 -3.46 19.26
N ASP A 262 1.88 -4.16 18.36
CA ASP A 262 2.72 -3.56 17.33
C ASP A 262 2.10 -3.89 15.98
N ARG A 263 1.69 -2.85 15.24
CA ARG A 263 1.03 -3.00 13.94
C ARG A 263 1.90 -3.76 12.93
N THR A 264 3.21 -3.58 12.96
CA THR A 264 4.13 -4.25 12.04
C THR A 264 4.20 -5.74 12.38
N LEU A 265 4.38 -6.09 13.66
CA LEU A 265 4.40 -7.48 14.10
C LEU A 265 3.07 -8.19 13.89
N TYR A 266 1.95 -7.49 14.06
CA TYR A 266 0.63 -8.01 13.77
C TYR A 266 0.42 -8.24 12.25
N LEU A 267 0.85 -7.31 11.39
CA LEU A 267 0.85 -7.55 9.94
C LEU A 267 1.69 -8.77 9.57
N VAL A 268 2.85 -8.94 10.21
CA VAL A 268 3.70 -10.11 10.00
C VAL A 268 2.99 -11.40 10.43
N SER A 269 2.28 -11.43 11.56
CA SER A 269 1.58 -12.64 12.00
C SER A 269 0.52 -13.11 11.01
N LEU A 270 -0.18 -12.19 10.33
CA LEU A 270 -1.19 -12.53 9.33
C LEU A 270 -0.61 -13.18 8.05
N VAL A 271 0.66 -12.90 7.72
CA VAL A 271 1.33 -13.47 6.54
C VAL A 271 1.93 -14.85 6.84
N LEU A 272 2.41 -15.05 8.07
CA LEU A 272 3.16 -16.25 8.40
C LEU A 272 2.23 -17.46 8.60
N PRO A 273 2.62 -18.67 8.14
CA PRO A 273 1.82 -19.88 8.41
C PRO A 273 1.74 -20.15 9.91
N HIS A 274 0.55 -20.29 10.48
CA HIS A 274 0.39 -20.56 11.92
C HIS A 274 -0.81 -21.46 12.22
N ALA A 275 -0.90 -21.92 13.47
CA ALA A 275 -2.01 -22.74 13.93
C ALA A 275 -3.13 -21.87 14.51
N ALA A 276 -4.38 -22.34 14.38
CA ALA A 276 -5.58 -21.65 14.89
C ALA A 276 -5.52 -21.19 16.36
N LYS A 277 -4.76 -21.89 17.21
CA LYS A 277 -4.56 -21.45 18.61
C LYS A 277 -3.80 -20.12 18.69
N GLN A 278 -2.80 -19.94 17.83
CA GLN A 278 -1.98 -18.73 17.79
C GLN A 278 -2.77 -17.56 17.18
N ASP A 279 -3.59 -17.81 16.15
CA ASP A 279 -4.55 -16.83 15.60
C ASP A 279 -5.38 -16.19 16.72
N ARG A 280 -5.98 -17.02 17.57
CA ARG A 280 -6.77 -16.56 18.70
C ARG A 280 -5.99 -15.71 19.71
N GLU A 281 -4.73 -16.08 19.98
CA GLU A 281 -3.88 -15.30 20.90
C GLU A 281 -3.49 -13.94 20.29
N TYR A 282 -3.30 -13.85 18.97
CA TYR A 282 -3.09 -12.56 18.28
C TYR A 282 -4.34 -11.69 18.36
N SER A 283 -5.52 -12.26 18.08
CA SER A 283 -6.78 -11.54 18.14
C SER A 283 -7.07 -11.01 19.56
N GLN A 284 -6.76 -11.77 20.60
CA GLN A 284 -6.88 -11.30 21.99
C GLN A 284 -5.96 -10.11 22.30
N ILE A 285 -4.72 -10.11 21.80
CA ILE A 285 -3.80 -8.97 21.98
C ILE A 285 -4.30 -7.75 21.23
N ALA A 286 -4.78 -7.92 20.00
CA ALA A 286 -5.38 -6.85 19.22
C ALA A 286 -6.63 -6.28 19.92
N GLY A 287 -7.52 -7.14 20.41
CA GLY A 287 -8.71 -6.74 21.17
C GLY A 287 -8.37 -5.97 22.46
N ALA A 288 -7.35 -6.39 23.21
CA ALA A 288 -6.90 -5.63 24.39
C ALA A 288 -6.38 -4.22 24.05
N TYR A 289 -5.70 -4.08 22.90
CA TYR A 289 -5.26 -2.78 22.41
C TYR A 289 -6.41 -1.93 21.88
N ILE A 290 -7.35 -2.52 21.14
CA ILE A 290 -8.59 -1.87 20.71
C ILE A 290 -9.34 -1.32 21.93
N ALA A 291 -9.50 -2.10 23.00
CA ALA A 291 -10.12 -1.62 24.23
C ALA A 291 -9.40 -0.38 24.80
N THR A 292 -8.05 -0.37 24.78
CA THR A 292 -7.26 0.81 25.18
C THR A 292 -7.49 2.03 24.27
N LEU A 293 -7.73 1.81 22.96
CA LEU A 293 -8.06 2.89 22.03
C LEU A 293 -9.46 3.46 22.32
N LEU A 294 -10.44 2.60 22.62
CA LEU A 294 -11.78 3.02 23.02
C LEU A 294 -11.77 3.82 24.32
N GLU A 295 -11.02 3.37 25.33
CA GLU A 295 -10.81 4.12 26.59
C GLU A 295 -10.20 5.52 26.37
N LYS A 296 -9.44 5.70 25.27
CA LYS A 296 -8.82 6.97 24.88
C LYS A 296 -9.64 7.76 23.86
N GLU A 297 -10.85 7.29 23.52
CA GLU A 297 -11.73 7.89 22.51
C GLU A 297 -11.09 7.98 21.11
N LEU A 298 -10.14 7.09 20.80
CA LEU A 298 -9.45 7.00 19.51
C LEU A 298 -10.24 6.13 18.53
N TYR A 299 -11.46 6.59 18.21
CA TYR A 299 -12.46 5.80 17.47
C TYR A 299 -12.03 5.43 16.05
N SER A 300 -11.29 6.27 15.34
CA SER A 300 -10.87 6.01 13.96
C SER A 300 -9.92 4.83 13.88
N GLU A 301 -8.95 4.80 14.81
CA GLU A 301 -7.94 3.76 14.90
C GLU A 301 -8.56 2.45 15.40
N ALA A 302 -9.43 2.53 16.40
CA ALA A 302 -10.19 1.38 16.90
C ALA A 302 -11.05 0.74 15.80
N GLY A 303 -11.82 1.56 15.06
CA GLY A 303 -12.70 1.08 13.99
C GLY A 303 -11.96 0.41 12.83
N ILE A 304 -10.78 0.91 12.47
CA ILE A 304 -9.91 0.27 11.45
C ILE A 304 -9.49 -1.12 11.92
N LEU A 305 -9.02 -1.25 13.17
CA LEU A 305 -8.56 -2.52 13.71
C LEU A 305 -9.70 -3.51 13.92
N LEU A 306 -10.87 -3.05 14.39
CA LEU A 306 -12.06 -3.88 14.56
C LEU A 306 -12.54 -4.52 13.25
N LYS A 307 -12.64 -3.72 12.18
CA LYS A 307 -13.01 -4.23 10.85
C LYS A 307 -11.99 -5.21 10.29
N GLN A 308 -10.71 -5.03 10.64
CA GLN A 308 -9.63 -5.94 10.28
C GLN A 308 -9.72 -7.26 11.04
N GLU A 309 -9.91 -7.20 12.35
CA GLU A 309 -10.07 -8.36 13.24
C GLU A 309 -11.29 -9.18 12.87
N LEU A 310 -12.47 -8.57 12.67
CA LEU A 310 -13.67 -9.32 12.29
C LEU A 310 -13.57 -9.98 10.92
N ALA A 311 -12.79 -9.40 10.00
CA ALA A 311 -12.60 -10.02 8.70
C ALA A 311 -11.59 -11.18 8.75
N ALA A 312 -10.60 -11.15 9.66
CA ALA A 312 -9.67 -12.26 9.88
C ALA A 312 -10.26 -13.36 10.78
N HIS A 313 -11.06 -12.96 11.76
CA HIS A 313 -11.58 -13.80 12.84
C HIS A 313 -13.09 -13.53 13.07
N PRO A 314 -13.94 -13.86 12.07
CA PRO A 314 -15.38 -13.52 12.09
C PRO A 314 -16.19 -14.24 13.18
N ASP A 315 -15.60 -15.24 13.84
CA ASP A 315 -16.26 -15.99 14.92
C ASP A 315 -15.78 -15.58 16.32
N GLU A 316 -14.83 -14.63 16.44
CA GLU A 316 -14.29 -14.24 17.75
C GLU A 316 -15.24 -13.26 18.45
N GLN A 317 -16.07 -13.81 19.34
CA GLN A 317 -17.11 -13.10 20.08
C GLN A 317 -16.60 -11.84 20.81
N TYR A 318 -15.39 -11.89 21.39
CA TYR A 318 -14.83 -10.72 22.08
C TYR A 318 -14.63 -9.50 21.16
N ILE A 319 -14.25 -9.73 19.90
CA ILE A 319 -14.11 -8.65 18.91
C ILE A 319 -15.48 -8.09 18.52
N HIS A 320 -16.50 -8.94 18.42
CA HIS A 320 -17.88 -8.51 18.20
C HIS A 320 -18.42 -7.63 19.34
N GLU A 321 -18.09 -7.96 20.58
CA GLU A 321 -18.45 -7.16 21.77
C GLU A 321 -17.76 -5.79 21.74
N LEU A 322 -16.45 -5.76 21.46
CA LEU A 322 -15.71 -4.50 21.31
C LEU A 322 -16.21 -3.65 20.13
N TYR A 323 -16.67 -4.28 19.04
CA TYR A 323 -17.24 -3.55 17.91
C TYR A 323 -18.55 -2.86 18.31
N GLN A 324 -19.41 -3.55 19.06
CA GLN A 324 -20.65 -2.96 19.58
C GLN A 324 -20.34 -1.79 20.53
N GLU A 325 -19.37 -1.96 21.44
CA GLU A 325 -18.91 -0.89 22.33
C GLU A 325 -18.40 0.33 21.53
N TRP A 326 -17.56 0.09 20.51
CA TRP A 326 -17.08 1.14 19.60
C TRP A 326 -18.22 1.90 18.94
N VAL A 327 -19.20 1.19 18.38
CA VAL A 327 -20.35 1.80 17.70
C VAL A 327 -21.15 2.68 18.64
N VAL A 328 -21.43 2.21 19.85
CA VAL A 328 -22.22 2.96 20.85
C VAL A 328 -21.44 4.16 21.36
N ALA A 329 -20.17 3.98 21.75
CA ALA A 329 -19.33 5.05 22.27
C ALA A 329 -19.10 6.13 21.21
N ASP A 330 -18.78 5.75 19.98
CA ASP A 330 -18.55 6.69 18.89
C ASP A 330 -19.83 7.44 18.50
N TYR A 331 -20.98 6.75 18.45
CA TYR A 331 -22.27 7.39 18.20
C TYR A 331 -22.59 8.44 19.27
N ARG A 332 -22.45 8.10 20.56
CA ARG A 332 -22.70 9.06 21.64
C ARG A 332 -21.75 10.25 21.59
N ALA A 333 -20.45 10.00 21.41
CA ALA A 333 -19.43 11.05 21.41
C ALA A 333 -19.50 11.95 20.18
N ASN A 334 -19.73 11.39 18.99
CA ASN A 334 -19.53 12.11 17.73
C ASN A 334 -20.79 12.29 16.88
N TYR A 335 -21.82 11.46 17.04
CA TYR A 335 -23.13 11.74 16.46
C TYR A 335 -23.91 12.64 17.42
N LEU A 336 -24.33 12.16 18.59
CA LEU A 336 -25.11 12.97 19.54
C LEU A 336 -24.32 14.17 20.07
N GLY A 337 -23.02 14.00 20.35
CA GLY A 337 -22.15 15.09 20.79
C GLY A 337 -21.92 16.21 19.76
N SER A 338 -22.38 16.02 18.52
CA SER A 338 -22.34 17.03 17.46
C SER A 338 -23.72 17.59 17.09
N ASP A 339 -24.73 17.45 17.95
CA ASP A 339 -25.96 18.23 17.77
C ASP A 339 -25.64 19.74 17.87
N ASP A 340 -26.31 20.56 17.05
CA ASP A 340 -26.05 22.00 16.92
C ASP A 340 -27.31 22.81 17.27
N ASP A 341 -27.33 23.40 18.45
CA ASP A 341 -28.37 24.33 18.89
C ASP A 341 -28.07 25.80 18.55
N HIS A 342 -26.91 26.07 17.95
CA HIS A 342 -26.41 27.41 17.64
C HIS A 342 -26.64 27.85 16.19
N LEU A 343 -27.21 27.00 15.33
CA LEU A 343 -27.54 27.34 13.93
C LEU A 343 -28.40 28.61 13.81
N TYR A 344 -29.28 28.86 14.78
CA TYR A 344 -30.16 30.04 14.83
C TYR A 344 -29.43 31.33 15.24
N GLU A 345 -28.16 31.25 15.63
CA GLU A 345 -27.30 32.42 15.86
C GLU A 345 -26.69 32.98 14.56
N TRP A 346 -27.10 32.43 13.40
CA TRP A 346 -26.77 32.97 12.09
C TRP A 346 -26.98 34.49 12.04
N THR A 347 -25.93 35.22 11.64
CA THR A 347 -25.88 36.69 11.72
C THR A 347 -26.35 37.39 10.44
N GLY A 348 -26.77 36.63 9.43
CA GLY A 348 -27.18 37.18 8.14
C GLY A 348 -28.58 37.77 8.14
N ASN A 349 -28.95 38.35 7.00
CA ASN A 349 -30.22 39.02 6.82
C ASN A 349 -30.68 38.94 5.36
N VAL A 350 -31.80 38.23 5.15
CA VAL A 350 -32.41 38.03 3.83
C VAL A 350 -32.90 39.35 3.22
N ALA A 351 -33.47 40.25 4.02
CA ALA A 351 -34.05 41.50 3.52
C ALA A 351 -32.99 42.50 3.00
N THR A 352 -31.77 42.43 3.54
CA THR A 352 -30.65 43.29 3.14
C THR A 352 -29.57 42.55 2.34
N CYS A 353 -29.81 41.28 2.01
CA CYS A 353 -28.86 40.38 1.34
C CYS A 353 -27.47 40.34 1.99
N GLN A 354 -27.45 40.24 3.32
CA GLN A 354 -26.23 40.04 4.09
C GLN A 354 -26.08 38.54 4.38
N ALA A 355 -25.07 37.89 3.81
CA ALA A 355 -24.85 36.46 4.01
C ALA A 355 -24.60 36.11 5.48
N GLY A 356 -23.99 37.04 6.22
CA GLY A 356 -23.60 36.82 7.61
C GLY A 356 -22.62 35.66 7.74
N ASP A 357 -22.60 35.07 8.93
CA ASP A 357 -21.80 33.90 9.25
C ASP A 357 -22.46 33.12 10.40
N LEU A 358 -21.97 31.89 10.60
CA LEU A 358 -22.32 31.02 11.72
C LEU A 358 -21.26 31.13 12.83
N PRO A 359 -21.62 30.82 14.09
CA PRO A 359 -20.61 30.64 15.13
C PRO A 359 -19.71 29.44 14.82
N ALA A 360 -18.47 29.48 15.33
CA ALA A 360 -17.50 28.39 15.14
C ALA A 360 -18.03 27.03 15.62
N SER A 361 -18.85 27.02 16.67
CA SER A 361 -19.50 25.81 17.20
C SER A 361 -20.37 25.08 16.15
N SER A 362 -21.07 25.81 15.29
CA SER A 362 -21.87 25.18 14.21
C SER A 362 -20.99 24.54 13.14
N TYR A 363 -19.88 25.19 12.76
CA TYR A 363 -18.90 24.59 11.84
C TYR A 363 -18.24 23.35 12.44
N ASP A 364 -17.88 23.40 13.73
CA ASP A 364 -17.28 22.28 14.44
C ASP A 364 -18.24 21.10 14.57
N ALA A 365 -19.51 21.36 14.90
CA ALA A 365 -20.56 20.34 14.99
C ALA A 365 -20.79 19.63 13.65
N VAL A 366 -20.94 20.38 12.55
CA VAL A 366 -21.09 19.79 11.21
C VAL A 366 -19.85 19.00 10.80
N LEU A 367 -18.64 19.48 11.12
CA LEU A 367 -17.40 18.77 10.80
C LEU A 367 -17.29 17.47 11.58
N GLN A 368 -17.64 17.49 12.86
CA GLN A 368 -17.66 16.31 13.73
C GLN A 368 -18.67 15.27 13.21
N ARG A 369 -19.89 15.70 12.85
CA ARG A 369 -20.91 14.82 12.24
C ARG A 369 -20.46 14.25 10.90
N LEU A 370 -19.83 15.06 10.04
CA LEU A 370 -19.27 14.64 8.75
C LEU A 370 -18.19 13.57 8.93
N ASN A 371 -17.28 13.79 9.87
CA ASN A 371 -16.21 12.84 10.18
C ASN A 371 -16.77 11.55 10.78
N TYR A 372 -17.78 11.63 11.64
CA TYR A 372 -18.49 10.46 12.17
C TYR A 372 -19.10 9.58 11.05
N VAL A 373 -19.89 10.15 10.13
CA VAL A 373 -20.53 9.35 9.07
C VAL A 373 -19.51 8.69 8.15
N ARG A 374 -18.38 9.36 7.90
CA ARG A 374 -17.27 8.82 7.12
C ARG A 374 -16.55 7.68 7.86
N ARG A 375 -16.24 7.86 9.15
CA ARG A 375 -15.61 6.83 10.00
C ARG A 375 -16.48 5.58 10.11
N LEU A 376 -17.79 5.74 10.26
CA LEU A 376 -18.76 4.65 10.36
C LEU A 376 -18.65 3.70 9.15
N VAL A 377 -18.61 4.24 7.93
CA VAL A 377 -18.43 3.45 6.70
C VAL A 377 -16.98 3.05 6.40
N GLY A 378 -16.05 3.39 7.29
CA GLY A 378 -14.63 3.01 7.23
C GLY A 378 -13.74 3.96 6.44
N LEU A 379 -14.23 5.15 6.09
CA LEU A 379 -13.44 6.18 5.39
C LEU A 379 -12.62 7.03 6.37
N PRO A 380 -11.57 7.72 5.89
CA PRO A 380 -10.86 8.71 6.69
C PRO A 380 -11.79 9.85 7.13
N ASP A 381 -11.59 10.28 8.36
CA ASP A 381 -12.42 11.18 9.14
C ASP A 381 -11.63 12.40 9.66
N SER A 382 -10.61 12.78 8.91
CA SER A 382 -9.81 14.00 9.11
C SER A 382 -10.17 15.04 8.05
N CYS A 383 -11.47 15.24 7.84
CA CYS A 383 -11.95 16.28 6.93
C CYS A 383 -11.67 17.66 7.51
N GLU A 384 -11.52 18.64 6.62
CA GLU A 384 -11.15 20.01 6.97
C GLU A 384 -12.03 21.01 6.21
N TRP A 385 -12.32 22.14 6.84
CA TRP A 385 -12.97 23.27 6.18
C TRP A 385 -11.97 24.12 5.39
N ASN A 386 -12.41 24.62 4.25
CA ASN A 386 -11.77 25.71 3.54
C ASN A 386 -12.54 27.00 3.82
N GLU A 387 -11.91 27.95 4.50
CA GLU A 387 -12.55 29.20 4.93
C GLU A 387 -13.07 30.06 3.76
N GLU A 388 -12.36 30.09 2.63
CA GLU A 388 -12.82 30.82 1.43
C GLU A 388 -14.08 30.17 0.84
N TRP A 389 -14.14 28.84 0.83
CA TRP A 389 -15.34 28.12 0.38
C TRP A 389 -16.48 28.25 1.38
N ASN A 390 -16.21 28.32 2.69
CA ASN A 390 -17.25 28.56 3.69
C ASN A 390 -17.96 29.90 3.42
N ALA A 391 -17.19 30.97 3.23
CA ALA A 391 -17.75 32.28 2.91
C ALA A 391 -18.60 32.25 1.63
N ALA A 392 -18.12 31.59 0.57
CA ALA A 392 -18.89 31.43 -0.68
C ALA A 392 -20.16 30.59 -0.48
N CYS A 393 -20.11 29.56 0.36
CA CYS A 393 -21.27 28.73 0.68
C CYS A 393 -22.29 29.46 1.56
N MET A 394 -21.87 30.40 2.43
CA MET A 394 -22.80 31.25 3.17
C MET A 394 -23.61 32.14 2.22
N GLU A 395 -22.98 32.69 1.18
CA GLU A 395 -23.69 33.41 0.12
C GLU A 395 -24.64 32.50 -0.65
N ALA A 396 -24.24 31.27 -0.97
CA ALA A 396 -25.10 30.30 -1.63
C ALA A 396 -26.33 29.94 -0.77
N ALA A 397 -26.13 29.66 0.52
CA ALA A 397 -27.22 29.34 1.44
C ALA A 397 -28.21 30.52 1.56
N LEU A 398 -27.70 31.76 1.66
CA LEU A 398 -28.55 32.96 1.64
C LEU A 398 -29.37 33.04 0.34
N MET A 399 -28.78 32.76 -0.83
CA MET A 399 -29.49 32.77 -2.11
C MET A 399 -30.63 31.75 -2.13
N MET A 400 -30.39 30.52 -1.67
CA MET A 400 -31.42 29.47 -1.58
C MET A 400 -32.53 29.86 -0.61
N THR A 401 -32.19 30.40 0.57
CA THR A 401 -33.17 30.90 1.54
C THR A 401 -34.00 32.06 1.00
N ALA A 402 -33.37 33.01 0.30
CA ALA A 402 -34.06 34.16 -0.24
C ALA A 402 -35.00 33.80 -1.40
N ALA A 403 -34.62 32.80 -2.19
CA ALA A 403 -35.41 32.30 -3.32
C ALA A 403 -36.51 31.31 -2.90
N ASP A 404 -36.34 30.64 -1.75
CA ASP A 404 -37.15 29.48 -1.33
C ASP A 404 -37.14 28.38 -2.40
N ASP A 405 -35.98 28.18 -3.04
CA ASP A 405 -35.78 27.21 -4.13
C ASP A 405 -34.31 26.73 -4.18
N LEU A 406 -34.06 25.61 -4.87
CA LEU A 406 -32.72 25.02 -5.07
C LEU A 406 -32.32 24.99 -6.54
N ASP A 407 -31.14 25.53 -6.86
CA ASP A 407 -30.54 25.40 -8.18
C ASP A 407 -29.00 25.37 -8.08
N HIS A 408 -28.37 24.46 -8.80
CA HIS A 408 -26.91 24.45 -8.94
C HIS A 408 -26.38 25.53 -9.90
N HIS A 409 -27.27 26.15 -10.68
CA HIS A 409 -26.96 27.21 -11.64
C HIS A 409 -27.92 28.40 -11.47
N PRO A 410 -28.00 29.01 -10.28
CA PRO A 410 -28.98 30.05 -10.00
C PRO A 410 -28.85 31.20 -11.00
N ASP A 411 -29.98 31.65 -11.54
CA ASP A 411 -30.01 32.78 -12.47
C ASP A 411 -29.62 34.08 -11.77
N LYS A 412 -29.01 35.01 -12.50
CA LYS A 412 -28.64 36.34 -11.98
C LYS A 412 -29.84 37.15 -11.46
N SER A 413 -31.06 36.79 -11.83
CA SER A 413 -32.29 37.39 -11.32
C SER A 413 -32.72 36.89 -9.95
N TRP A 414 -32.06 35.88 -9.38
CA TRP A 414 -32.38 35.37 -8.05
C TRP A 414 -32.22 36.47 -6.98
N PRO A 415 -33.09 36.47 -5.96
CA PRO A 415 -32.91 37.36 -4.82
C PRO A 415 -31.57 37.07 -4.12
N CYS A 416 -30.91 38.14 -3.68
CA CYS A 416 -29.59 38.07 -3.05
C CYS A 416 -28.50 37.37 -3.87
N TYR A 417 -28.67 37.29 -5.20
CA TYR A 417 -27.67 36.69 -6.08
C TYR A 417 -26.29 37.33 -5.89
N SER A 418 -25.29 36.47 -5.76
CA SER A 418 -23.88 36.83 -5.89
C SER A 418 -23.17 35.83 -6.81
N ALA A 419 -22.08 36.28 -7.45
CA ALA A 419 -21.29 35.40 -8.31
C ALA A 419 -20.57 34.29 -7.51
N SER A 420 -20.14 34.59 -6.29
CA SER A 420 -19.46 33.64 -5.40
C SER A 420 -20.45 32.60 -4.87
N GLY A 421 -21.65 33.02 -4.45
CA GLY A 421 -22.73 32.12 -4.05
C GLY A 421 -23.19 31.21 -5.20
N ALA A 422 -23.35 31.73 -6.42
CA ALA A 422 -23.66 30.91 -7.59
C ALA A 422 -22.57 29.87 -7.91
N GLN A 423 -21.29 30.24 -7.75
CA GLN A 423 -20.18 29.30 -7.90
C GLN A 423 -20.22 28.20 -6.83
N ALA A 424 -20.44 28.59 -5.57
CA ALA A 424 -20.56 27.63 -4.48
C ALA A 424 -21.75 26.69 -4.69
N ALA A 425 -22.90 27.20 -5.14
CA ALA A 425 -24.07 26.38 -5.46
C ALA A 425 -23.76 25.28 -6.50
N GLY A 426 -23.03 25.62 -7.56
CA GLY A 426 -22.63 24.66 -8.59
C GLY A 426 -21.59 23.62 -8.14
N ASN A 427 -20.94 23.82 -7.00
CA ASN A 427 -19.95 22.89 -6.45
C ASN A 427 -20.41 22.17 -5.17
N SER A 428 -21.64 22.43 -4.73
CA SER A 428 -22.15 21.99 -3.43
C SER A 428 -23.25 20.96 -3.55
N ASN A 429 -23.37 20.12 -2.53
CA ASN A 429 -24.67 19.54 -2.19
C ASN A 429 -25.55 20.64 -1.59
N LEU A 430 -26.81 20.70 -1.99
CA LEU A 430 -27.75 21.73 -1.56
C LEU A 430 -28.90 21.12 -0.76
N SER A 431 -29.32 21.81 0.30
CA SER A 431 -30.50 21.46 1.11
C SER A 431 -31.40 22.69 1.29
N LEU A 432 -32.71 22.46 1.36
CA LEU A 432 -33.73 23.48 1.63
C LEU A 432 -34.77 22.94 2.61
N GLY A 433 -35.28 23.82 3.47
CA GLY A 433 -36.20 23.55 4.57
C GLY A 433 -35.51 23.27 5.91
N TYR A 434 -34.19 23.09 5.93
CA TYR A 434 -33.39 22.82 7.11
C TYR A 434 -31.90 23.04 6.82
N GLY A 435 -31.11 23.33 7.86
CA GLY A 435 -29.68 23.65 7.79
C GLY A 435 -28.80 22.80 8.71
N GLY A 436 -27.50 23.11 8.75
CA GLY A 436 -26.54 22.53 9.71
C GLY A 436 -26.44 20.99 9.67
N VAL A 437 -26.37 20.38 10.84
CA VAL A 437 -26.20 18.91 10.99
C VAL A 437 -27.39 18.12 10.46
N ASP A 438 -28.60 18.68 10.56
CA ASP A 438 -29.81 18.08 10.00
C ASP A 438 -29.73 18.06 8.47
N ALA A 439 -29.24 19.15 7.86
CA ALA A 439 -29.04 19.24 6.42
C ALA A 439 -28.02 18.23 5.92
N LEU A 440 -26.91 18.07 6.64
CA LEU A 440 -25.92 17.03 6.35
C LEU A 440 -26.52 15.63 6.42
N MET A 441 -27.27 15.30 7.48
CA MET A 441 -27.89 13.98 7.62
C MET A 441 -28.99 13.75 6.58
N GLY A 442 -29.77 14.76 6.21
CA GLY A 442 -30.72 14.68 5.10
C GLY A 442 -30.04 14.35 3.78
N GLN A 443 -28.87 14.94 3.51
CA GLN A 443 -28.03 14.62 2.34
C GLN A 443 -27.44 13.20 2.41
N VAL A 444 -27.09 12.71 3.60
CA VAL A 444 -26.65 11.32 3.79
C VAL A 444 -27.82 10.36 3.58
N TYR A 445 -29.00 10.60 4.13
CA TYR A 445 -30.18 9.75 3.90
C TYR A 445 -30.66 9.78 2.45
N ASP A 446 -30.52 10.94 1.81
CA ASP A 446 -30.74 11.20 0.39
C ASP A 446 -32.12 10.73 -0.10
N TYR A 447 -33.14 10.99 0.71
CA TYR A 447 -34.52 10.59 0.45
C TYR A 447 -35.17 11.40 -0.67
N GLY A 448 -36.26 10.87 -1.23
CA GLY A 448 -37.07 11.57 -2.24
C GLY A 448 -36.85 11.06 -3.66
N GLY A 449 -37.79 11.42 -4.55
CA GLY A 449 -37.86 10.91 -5.92
C GLY A 449 -36.79 11.44 -6.87
N SER A 450 -36.26 12.63 -6.60
CA SER A 450 -35.14 13.25 -7.34
C SER A 450 -33.76 12.72 -6.93
N ASN A 451 -33.69 11.98 -5.82
CA ASN A 451 -32.45 11.59 -5.17
C ASN A 451 -32.12 10.09 -5.32
N LYS A 452 -32.72 9.42 -6.32
CA LYS A 452 -32.60 7.96 -6.53
C LYS A 452 -31.15 7.50 -6.77
N ALA A 453 -30.30 8.37 -7.28
CA ALA A 453 -28.88 8.10 -7.50
C ALA A 453 -28.01 8.21 -6.22
N ALA A 454 -28.61 8.63 -5.09
CA ALA A 454 -27.90 8.94 -3.84
C ALA A 454 -26.69 9.89 -4.05
N GLY A 455 -26.84 10.88 -4.92
CA GLY A 455 -25.76 11.76 -5.38
C GLY A 455 -25.09 12.53 -4.24
N HIS A 456 -25.88 13.06 -3.30
CA HIS A 456 -25.34 13.83 -2.18
C HIS A 456 -24.49 12.93 -1.26
N ARG A 457 -25.02 11.75 -0.92
CA ARG A 457 -24.31 10.74 -0.14
C ARG A 457 -23.01 10.31 -0.81
N ARG A 458 -23.01 10.08 -2.12
CA ARG A 458 -21.83 9.65 -2.89
C ARG A 458 -20.70 10.68 -2.84
N TRP A 459 -21.04 11.96 -2.82
CA TRP A 459 -20.05 13.03 -2.65
C TRP A 459 -19.50 13.10 -1.21
N ILE A 460 -20.37 13.01 -0.21
CA ILE A 460 -20.00 13.01 1.21
C ILE A 460 -19.10 11.81 1.55
N LEU A 461 -19.45 10.63 1.03
CA LEU A 461 -18.74 9.36 1.25
C LEU A 461 -17.71 9.06 0.15
N ASN A 462 -17.24 10.07 -0.57
CA ASN A 462 -16.17 9.88 -1.52
C ASN A 462 -14.84 9.60 -0.77
N PRO A 463 -14.19 8.44 -0.98
CA PRO A 463 -12.97 8.07 -0.26
C PRO A 463 -11.78 8.99 -0.56
N TYR A 464 -11.79 9.71 -1.68
CA TYR A 464 -10.69 10.59 -2.07
C TYR A 464 -10.84 12.00 -1.50
N ARG A 465 -12.02 12.40 -1.03
CA ARG A 465 -12.29 13.75 -0.55
C ARG A 465 -11.78 13.95 0.89
N ARG A 466 -11.17 15.11 1.14
CA ARG A 466 -10.70 15.57 2.46
C ARG A 466 -11.21 16.95 2.82
N VAL A 467 -11.12 17.91 1.90
CA VAL A 467 -11.43 19.31 2.18
C VAL A 467 -12.82 19.66 1.68
N PHE A 468 -13.61 20.35 2.49
CA PHE A 468 -14.97 20.77 2.17
C PHE A 468 -15.12 22.27 2.44
N GLY A 469 -16.25 22.83 2.00
CA GLY A 469 -16.71 24.15 2.43
C GLY A 469 -18.17 24.03 2.88
N MET A 470 -18.59 24.88 3.80
CA MET A 470 -19.96 24.86 4.32
C MET A 470 -20.47 26.28 4.50
N GLY A 471 -21.74 26.49 4.17
CA GLY A 471 -22.51 27.62 4.65
C GLY A 471 -23.95 27.21 4.85
N SER A 472 -24.59 27.76 5.86
CA SER A 472 -25.96 27.41 6.21
C SER A 472 -26.68 28.61 6.80
N THR A 473 -27.95 28.75 6.44
CA THR A 473 -28.97 29.41 7.25
C THR A 473 -29.74 28.33 8.02
N PRO A 474 -30.70 28.67 8.88
CA PRO A 474 -31.62 27.68 9.43
C PRO A 474 -32.46 26.95 8.36
N GLU A 475 -32.71 27.59 7.20
CA GLU A 475 -33.58 27.09 6.16
C GLU A 475 -32.86 26.42 4.98
N ALA A 476 -31.56 26.66 4.77
CA ALA A 476 -30.83 26.11 3.64
C ALA A 476 -29.36 25.85 3.97
N MET A 477 -28.76 24.86 3.30
CA MET A 477 -27.33 24.55 3.40
C MET A 477 -26.71 24.38 2.01
N ALA A 478 -25.50 24.91 1.85
CA ALA A 478 -24.58 24.55 0.79
C ALA A 478 -23.34 23.88 1.40
N LEU A 479 -23.07 22.64 0.98
CA LEU A 479 -21.88 21.88 1.36
C LEU A 479 -21.01 21.66 0.11
N TRP A 480 -19.90 22.36 -0.02
CA TRP A 480 -18.99 22.27 -1.15
C TRP A 480 -18.26 20.93 -1.19
N VAL A 481 -18.56 20.12 -2.21
CA VAL A 481 -18.06 18.74 -2.36
C VAL A 481 -17.26 18.50 -3.64
N LEU A 482 -17.25 19.44 -4.60
CA LEU A 482 -16.61 19.26 -5.91
C LEU A 482 -15.32 20.08 -6.06
N GLY A 483 -14.33 19.54 -6.77
CA GLY A 483 -13.15 20.29 -7.22
C GLY A 483 -12.27 20.91 -6.12
N GLY A 484 -11.34 21.78 -6.52
CA GLY A 484 -10.45 22.52 -5.62
C GLY A 484 -9.06 21.90 -5.41
N ASN A 485 -8.04 22.75 -5.35
CA ASN A 485 -6.66 22.33 -5.13
C ASN A 485 -6.48 21.71 -3.74
N ASN A 486 -5.76 20.60 -3.65
CA ASN A 486 -5.52 19.86 -2.41
C ASN A 486 -6.80 19.38 -1.69
N SER A 487 -7.94 19.37 -2.40
CA SER A 487 -9.22 18.93 -1.84
C SER A 487 -9.29 17.43 -1.58
N SER A 488 -8.41 16.68 -2.23
CA SER A 488 -8.30 15.25 -2.12
C SER A 488 -7.13 14.83 -1.24
N TRP A 489 -7.26 13.63 -0.66
CA TRP A 489 -6.15 12.91 -0.05
C TRP A 489 -4.97 12.79 -1.03
N LYS A 490 -3.73 12.88 -0.52
CA LYS A 490 -2.52 12.76 -1.36
C LYS A 490 -2.53 11.45 -2.13
N ALA A 491 -2.02 11.44 -3.36
CA ALA A 491 -1.87 10.21 -4.15
C ALA A 491 -1.17 9.11 -3.30
N GLY A 492 -1.80 7.95 -3.16
CA GLY A 492 -1.34 6.84 -2.32
C GLY A 492 -2.00 6.73 -0.94
N THR A 493 -2.64 7.79 -0.42
CA THR A 493 -3.46 7.69 0.81
C THR A 493 -4.88 7.18 0.53
N GLY A 494 -5.42 7.38 -0.68
CA GLY A 494 -6.65 6.72 -1.14
C GLY A 494 -6.50 5.22 -1.46
N TYR A 495 -5.27 4.68 -1.42
CA TYR A 495 -5.02 3.26 -1.72
C TYR A 495 -5.65 2.31 -0.69
N TYR A 496 -5.94 2.81 0.52
CA TYR A 496 -6.64 2.04 1.56
C TYR A 496 -8.06 1.59 1.16
N HIS A 497 -8.69 2.24 0.17
CA HIS A 497 -10.03 1.89 -0.30
C HIS A 497 -10.08 1.23 -1.67
N ARG A 498 -8.94 1.08 -2.35
CA ARG A 498 -8.92 0.52 -3.70
C ARG A 498 -9.39 -0.93 -3.67
N GLY A 499 -10.53 -1.21 -4.31
CA GLY A 499 -11.17 -2.52 -4.31
C GLY A 499 -12.03 -2.83 -3.07
N MET A 500 -12.23 -1.88 -2.15
CA MET A 500 -13.15 -2.03 -1.03
C MET A 500 -14.46 -1.26 -1.29
N PRO A 501 -15.63 -1.88 -1.10
CA PRO A 501 -16.89 -1.19 -1.28
C PRO A 501 -17.18 -0.23 -0.12
N VAL A 502 -17.80 0.91 -0.46
CA VAL A 502 -18.38 1.86 0.50
C VAL A 502 -19.88 1.63 0.51
N ALA A 503 -20.37 0.99 1.56
CA ALA A 503 -21.78 0.65 1.73
C ALA A 503 -22.44 1.55 2.78
N TRP A 504 -23.69 1.93 2.54
CA TRP A 504 -24.54 2.60 3.51
C TRP A 504 -25.88 1.85 3.58
N PRO A 505 -26.21 1.23 4.72
CA PRO A 505 -25.40 1.07 5.93
C PRO A 505 -24.15 0.18 5.69
N PRO A 506 -23.08 0.32 6.50
CA PRO A 506 -21.88 -0.50 6.36
C PRO A 506 -22.04 -1.92 6.92
N GLU A 507 -21.07 -2.77 6.60
CA GLU A 507 -20.93 -4.13 7.14
C GLU A 507 -20.70 -4.11 8.67
N HIS A 508 -21.23 -5.15 9.34
CA HIS A 508 -21.28 -5.34 10.80
C HIS A 508 -22.26 -4.40 11.50
N TYR A 509 -21.86 -3.80 12.62
CA TYR A 509 -22.76 -3.12 13.54
C TYR A 509 -23.00 -1.66 13.17
N VAL A 510 -24.25 -1.21 13.30
CA VAL A 510 -24.69 0.15 13.00
C VAL A 510 -25.71 0.60 14.07
N PRO A 511 -25.68 1.86 14.53
CA PRO A 511 -26.75 2.40 15.39
C PRO A 511 -28.12 2.27 14.72
N GLU A 512 -29.11 1.74 15.44
CA GLU A 512 -30.48 1.57 14.93
C GLU A 512 -31.11 2.92 14.52
N GLU A 513 -30.73 4.00 15.18
CA GLU A 513 -31.17 5.37 14.93
C GLU A 513 -30.76 5.88 13.53
N LEU A 514 -29.72 5.29 12.93
CA LEU A 514 -29.25 5.62 11.59
C LEU A 514 -29.89 4.76 10.50
N ARG A 515 -30.87 3.92 10.86
CA ARG A 515 -31.54 3.03 9.92
C ARG A 515 -32.45 3.80 8.97
N GLY A 516 -31.86 4.24 7.87
CA GLY A 516 -32.58 4.77 6.74
C GLY A 516 -33.11 3.69 5.80
N TYR A 517 -34.10 4.04 4.96
CA TYR A 517 -34.67 3.09 3.99
C TYR A 517 -33.89 3.04 2.67
N ARG A 518 -33.16 4.11 2.30
CA ARG A 518 -32.36 4.15 1.06
C ARG A 518 -30.96 3.65 1.30
N TRP A 519 -30.64 2.48 0.77
CA TRP A 519 -29.36 1.81 0.91
C TRP A 519 -28.55 1.93 -0.37
N SER A 520 -27.22 1.86 -0.24
CA SER A 520 -26.31 2.02 -1.37
C SER A 520 -25.06 1.18 -1.21
N PHE A 521 -24.53 0.70 -2.33
CA PHE A 521 -23.26 -0.01 -2.43
C PHE A 521 -22.40 0.63 -3.52
N SER A 522 -21.27 1.22 -3.13
CA SER A 522 -20.38 1.95 -4.05
C SER A 522 -19.04 1.28 -4.16
N LEU A 523 -18.43 1.27 -5.35
CA LEU A 523 -17.14 0.63 -5.58
C LEU A 523 -16.37 1.32 -6.72
N GLU A 524 -15.08 1.59 -6.49
CA GLU A 524 -14.21 2.20 -7.50
C GLU A 524 -14.09 1.28 -8.74
N GLY A 525 -14.25 1.87 -9.92
CA GLY A 525 -14.11 1.17 -11.21
C GLY A 525 -15.23 0.17 -11.52
N ALA A 526 -16.27 0.10 -10.69
CA ALA A 526 -17.37 -0.83 -10.89
C ALA A 526 -18.41 -0.32 -11.88
N ASP A 527 -18.92 -1.22 -12.71
CA ASP A 527 -20.13 -1.05 -13.51
C ASP A 527 -21.26 -1.92 -12.93
N PHE A 528 -22.37 -1.25 -12.58
CA PHE A 528 -23.55 -1.86 -11.96
C PHE A 528 -24.73 -2.04 -12.91
N GLN A 529 -24.62 -1.70 -14.21
CA GLN A 529 -25.72 -1.73 -15.17
C GLN A 529 -26.40 -3.11 -15.31
N GLN A 530 -25.66 -4.19 -15.05
CA GLN A 530 -26.19 -5.57 -15.04
C GLN A 530 -26.20 -6.21 -13.65
N SER A 531 -25.99 -5.42 -12.60
CA SER A 531 -25.97 -5.91 -11.23
C SER A 531 -27.36 -6.10 -10.67
N SER A 532 -27.47 -7.02 -9.72
CA SER A 532 -28.68 -7.25 -8.92
C SER A 532 -28.34 -7.22 -7.44
N VAL A 533 -29.31 -6.85 -6.62
CA VAL A 533 -29.21 -6.86 -5.17
C VAL A 533 -30.38 -7.62 -4.58
N THR A 534 -30.13 -8.37 -3.51
CA THR A 534 -31.18 -8.96 -2.67
C THR A 534 -30.88 -8.68 -1.21
N VAL A 535 -31.93 -8.52 -0.42
CA VAL A 535 -31.84 -8.26 1.03
C VAL A 535 -32.66 -9.30 1.76
N LYS A 536 -32.09 -9.89 2.81
CA LYS A 536 -32.78 -10.78 3.74
C LYS A 536 -32.66 -10.25 5.15
N ARG A 537 -33.74 -10.20 5.92
CA ARG A 537 -33.73 -9.92 7.36
C ARG A 537 -33.94 -11.22 8.12
N ASN A 538 -33.01 -11.59 9.00
CA ASN A 538 -33.05 -12.83 9.79
C ASN A 538 -33.37 -14.07 8.91
N GLY A 539 -32.73 -14.13 7.73
CA GLY A 539 -32.91 -15.20 6.74
C GLY A 539 -34.17 -15.13 5.86
N LYS A 540 -35.11 -14.21 6.12
CA LYS A 540 -36.32 -14.00 5.30
C LYS A 540 -36.11 -12.89 4.28
N ALA A 541 -36.57 -13.06 3.05
CA ALA A 541 -36.48 -12.03 2.02
C ALA A 541 -37.23 -10.76 2.43
N VAL A 542 -36.66 -9.61 2.09
CA VAL A 542 -37.22 -8.28 2.30
C VAL A 542 -37.49 -7.66 0.94
N ASP A 543 -38.67 -7.04 0.78
CA ASP A 543 -39.02 -6.34 -0.44
C ASP A 543 -38.14 -5.08 -0.59
N ILE A 544 -37.62 -4.88 -1.80
CA ILE A 544 -36.77 -3.74 -2.13
C ILE A 544 -37.17 -3.14 -3.49
N THR A 545 -36.90 -1.86 -3.67
CA THR A 545 -36.97 -1.20 -4.98
C THR A 545 -35.57 -0.78 -5.39
N VAL A 546 -35.02 -1.45 -6.39
CA VAL A 546 -33.72 -1.09 -6.97
C VAL A 546 -33.91 0.09 -7.93
N HIS A 547 -33.03 1.08 -7.85
CA HIS A 547 -33.02 2.21 -8.77
C HIS A 547 -31.99 1.97 -9.88
N GLU A 548 -32.28 2.47 -11.07
CA GLU A 548 -31.37 2.41 -12.21
C GLU A 548 -30.02 3.07 -11.84
N PRO A 549 -28.87 2.39 -12.08
CA PRO A 549 -27.56 2.97 -11.84
C PRO A 549 -27.34 4.25 -12.66
N ASP A 550 -26.82 5.28 -12.02
CA ASP A 550 -26.55 6.59 -12.62
C ASP A 550 -25.12 7.04 -12.34
N ASP A 551 -24.40 7.39 -13.40
CA ASP A 551 -22.98 7.74 -13.35
C ASP A 551 -22.81 9.26 -13.25
N GLY A 552 -21.59 9.73 -12.97
CA GLY A 552 -21.27 11.15 -12.88
C GLY A 552 -21.31 11.75 -11.47
N TYR A 553 -21.53 10.91 -10.45
CA TYR A 553 -21.40 11.26 -9.03
C TYR A 553 -20.37 10.39 -8.34
N GLY A 554 -19.59 10.96 -7.41
CA GLY A 554 -18.69 10.23 -6.50
C GLY A 554 -18.07 8.94 -7.07
N LEU A 555 -18.18 7.85 -6.31
CA LEU A 555 -17.95 6.50 -6.85
C LEU A 555 -19.20 5.99 -7.58
N ASN A 556 -19.04 5.06 -8.52
CA ASN A 556 -20.16 4.32 -9.10
C ASN A 556 -20.88 3.53 -8.01
N THR A 557 -22.21 3.51 -8.05
CA THR A 557 -23.05 3.06 -6.93
C THR A 557 -24.32 2.36 -7.41
N LEU A 558 -24.67 1.25 -6.79
CA LEU A 558 -26.00 0.64 -6.85
C LEU A 558 -26.84 1.13 -5.66
N VAL A 559 -28.07 1.60 -5.90
CA VAL A 559 -28.96 2.17 -4.88
C VAL A 559 -30.29 1.42 -4.85
N TRP A 560 -30.83 1.15 -3.66
CA TRP A 560 -32.15 0.54 -3.51
C TRP A 560 -32.86 1.04 -2.25
N ASP A 561 -34.19 1.08 -2.28
CA ASP A 561 -35.03 1.38 -1.12
C ASP A 561 -35.54 0.07 -0.49
N VAL A 562 -35.33 -0.10 0.83
CA VAL A 562 -35.75 -1.25 1.61
C VAL A 562 -37.16 -1.03 2.16
N GLN A 563 -38.10 -1.93 1.87
CA GLN A 563 -39.53 -1.80 2.19
C GLN A 563 -39.94 -2.62 3.44
N ASP A 564 -39.15 -2.54 4.52
CA ASP A 564 -39.34 -3.41 5.69
C ASP A 564 -40.06 -2.78 6.88
N GLY A 565 -40.60 -1.56 6.68
CA GLY A 565 -41.14 -0.76 7.77
C GLY A 565 -40.10 -0.37 8.82
N GLN A 566 -40.51 0.51 9.74
CA GLN A 566 -39.66 1.02 10.82
C GLN A 566 -39.97 0.36 12.19
N SER A 567 -40.66 -0.78 12.24
CA SER A 567 -41.13 -1.39 13.50
C SER A 567 -40.02 -2.08 14.28
N SER A 568 -39.72 -1.71 15.52
CA SER A 568 -38.61 -2.28 16.32
C SER A 568 -38.51 -3.82 16.32
N PRO A 569 -37.29 -4.40 16.37
CA PRO A 569 -37.09 -5.85 16.42
C PRO A 569 -37.74 -6.50 17.65
N GLU A 570 -38.35 -7.68 17.48
CA GLU A 570 -38.92 -8.47 18.59
C GLU A 570 -37.87 -8.86 19.66
N ASN A 571 -36.58 -8.89 19.30
CA ASN A 571 -35.46 -9.25 20.20
C ASN A 571 -34.38 -8.15 20.31
N GLY A 572 -34.65 -6.91 19.89
CA GLY A 572 -33.71 -5.79 20.03
C GLY A 572 -32.51 -5.78 19.05
N VAL A 573 -32.41 -6.72 18.10
CA VAL A 573 -31.38 -6.73 17.04
C VAL A 573 -32.00 -7.10 15.70
N TRP A 574 -31.65 -6.37 14.65
CA TRP A 574 -31.94 -6.77 13.28
C TRP A 574 -30.68 -7.06 12.49
N GLU A 575 -30.59 -8.29 11.99
CA GLU A 575 -29.55 -8.70 11.06
C GLU A 575 -30.11 -8.76 9.64
N TYR A 576 -29.49 -7.99 8.75
CA TYR A 576 -29.76 -8.01 7.31
C TYR A 576 -28.57 -8.59 6.58
N THR A 577 -28.80 -9.55 5.70
CA THR A 577 -27.81 -10.03 4.72
C THR A 577 -28.10 -9.38 3.38
N VAL A 578 -27.11 -8.70 2.82
CA VAL A 578 -27.16 -8.08 1.48
C VAL A 578 -26.29 -8.90 0.54
N GLU A 579 -26.85 -9.33 -0.58
CA GLU A 579 -26.11 -9.98 -1.66
C GLU A 579 -26.16 -9.09 -2.91
N VAL A 580 -25.00 -8.63 -3.39
CA VAL A 580 -24.84 -7.87 -4.64
C VAL A 580 -24.13 -8.75 -5.66
N ARG A 581 -24.76 -8.98 -6.82
CA ARG A 581 -24.28 -9.93 -7.82
C ARG A 581 -24.15 -9.27 -9.18
N GLY A 582 -23.14 -9.69 -9.96
CA GLY A 582 -22.99 -9.25 -11.35
C GLY A 582 -22.25 -7.92 -11.48
N VAL A 583 -21.42 -7.56 -10.50
CA VAL A 583 -20.63 -6.33 -10.52
C VAL A 583 -19.47 -6.50 -11.49
N GLN A 584 -19.36 -5.65 -12.50
CA GLN A 584 -18.24 -5.69 -13.45
C GLN A 584 -17.12 -4.77 -12.98
N ILE A 585 -15.89 -5.26 -12.89
CA ILE A 585 -14.71 -4.46 -12.49
C ILE A 585 -13.52 -4.95 -13.31
N ASP A 586 -12.85 -4.06 -14.04
CA ASP A 586 -11.67 -4.38 -14.85
C ASP A 586 -11.84 -5.60 -15.80
N GLY A 587 -13.07 -5.82 -16.29
CA GLY A 587 -13.42 -6.95 -17.17
C GLY A 587 -13.73 -8.27 -16.46
N GLU A 588 -13.72 -8.29 -15.12
CA GLU A 588 -14.11 -9.43 -14.30
C GLU A 588 -15.49 -9.22 -13.64
N THR A 589 -16.28 -10.29 -13.58
CA THR A 589 -17.53 -10.29 -12.80
C THR A 589 -17.26 -10.71 -11.36
N ARG A 590 -17.74 -9.89 -10.40
CA ARG A 590 -17.61 -10.14 -8.95
C ARG A 590 -18.98 -10.16 -8.26
N HIS A 591 -19.00 -10.83 -7.12
CA HIS A 591 -20.16 -10.97 -6.24
C HIS A 591 -19.75 -10.60 -4.82
N PHE A 592 -20.64 -9.93 -4.10
CA PHE A 592 -20.41 -9.46 -2.74
C PHE A 592 -21.56 -9.90 -1.85
N SER A 593 -21.23 -10.26 -0.61
CA SER A 593 -22.20 -10.55 0.45
C SER A 593 -21.69 -9.91 1.73
N TYR A 594 -22.56 -9.23 2.46
CA TYR A 594 -22.22 -8.65 3.76
C TYR A 594 -23.44 -8.59 4.68
N ASN A 595 -23.20 -8.60 5.98
CA ASN A 595 -24.23 -8.49 7.00
C ASN A 595 -24.24 -7.08 7.60
N VAL A 596 -25.44 -6.55 7.84
CA VAL A 596 -25.71 -5.29 8.55
C VAL A 596 -26.50 -5.64 9.80
N ILE A 597 -25.99 -5.26 10.96
CA ILE A 597 -26.56 -5.56 12.27
C ILE A 597 -26.90 -4.24 12.94
N PHE A 598 -28.18 -3.88 12.99
CA PHE A 598 -28.62 -2.71 13.74
C PHE A 598 -28.69 -3.04 15.22
N ILE A 599 -28.05 -2.20 16.03
CA ILE A 599 -28.03 -2.30 17.50
C ILE A 599 -28.58 -1.03 18.13
N PRO A 600 -29.30 -1.14 19.26
CA PRO A 600 -29.73 0.03 20.02
C PRO A 600 -28.52 0.70 20.66
N VAL A 601 -28.48 2.02 20.65
CA VAL A 601 -27.44 2.80 21.37
C VAL A 601 -27.91 3.25 22.76
N ASP A 602 -29.21 3.15 23.03
CA ASP A 602 -29.80 3.34 24.35
C ASP A 602 -30.00 1.99 25.04
N GLY A 603 -29.29 1.76 26.15
CA GLY A 603 -29.54 0.61 27.04
C GLY A 603 -28.58 -0.58 27.00
N LEU A 604 -27.37 -0.43 26.44
CA LEU A 604 -26.26 -1.38 26.66
C LEU A 604 -25.53 -1.14 27.99
#